data_AF-A0A0C3ECR2-F1
#
_entry.id   AF-A0A0C3ECR2-F1
#
_cell.length_a   1.000
_cell.length_b   1.000
_cell.length_c   1.000
_cell.angle_alpha   90.00
_cell.angle_beta   90.00
_cell.angle_gamma   90.00
#
_symmetry.space_group_name_H-M   'P 1'
#
loop_
_entity.id
_entity.type
_entity.pdbx_description
1 polymer ?
#
loop_
_entity_poly.entity_id
_entity_poly.type
_entity_poly.pdbx_seq_one_letter_code
_entity_poly.pdbx_strand_id
1 'polypeptide(L)'
;MSDNIYTGICTSALIIVNPHKYVSSNADSVLHNYAAEYRDTTPGRIPLPPHIFQLANNSYYHMRWTWQDQTMLFSGETVSGKSENCHLAIKSLLELSVSNPGKKGSKLASQVPTVEFVIEMFGNARTLFNPNASRFGKYTELQFTDRGRLCRIKTLDYYLEQNRVVAVPSGERNFHIFYYLVAGASPEERQHLHLQEKGNTDTSASAILVPAQTVSETMMPTGLSNSKSLSKPSVSPSDMLP
;
A
#
# COMPACT_ATOMS: atom_id res chain seq x y z
N MET A 1 -2.13 -29.38 4.82
CA MET A 1 -2.73 -28.63 3.70
C MET A 1 -1.66 -27.70 3.18
N SER A 2 -1.37 -27.73 1.88
CA SER A 2 -0.42 -26.81 1.27
C SER A 2 -0.99 -25.39 1.36
N ASP A 3 -0.20 -24.43 1.85
CA ASP A 3 -0.54 -23.00 1.92
C ASP A 3 -0.52 -22.35 0.52
N ASN A 4 -1.14 -23.01 -0.48
CA ASN A 4 -1.29 -22.46 -1.81
C ASN A 4 -2.56 -21.61 -1.87
N ILE A 5 -2.40 -20.29 -1.77
CA ILE A 5 -3.50 -19.33 -1.78
C ILE A 5 -3.87 -18.85 -3.19
N TYR A 6 -3.08 -19.23 -4.20
CA TYR A 6 -3.21 -18.75 -5.58
C TYR A 6 -3.67 -19.87 -6.51
N THR A 7 -4.74 -19.61 -7.26
CA THR A 7 -5.27 -20.53 -8.27
C THR A 7 -5.53 -19.76 -9.56
N GLY A 8 -4.79 -20.09 -10.62
CA GLY A 8 -5.03 -19.52 -11.94
C GLY A 8 -6.26 -20.15 -12.59
N ILE A 9 -7.23 -19.33 -13.02
CA ILE A 9 -8.35 -19.81 -13.84
C ILE A 9 -7.93 -19.78 -15.32
N CYS A 10 -7.31 -18.68 -15.73
CA CYS A 10 -6.79 -18.46 -17.07
C CYS A 10 -5.55 -17.56 -17.00
N THR A 11 -4.99 -17.21 -18.16
CA THR A 11 -3.77 -16.38 -18.26
C THR A 11 -3.93 -14.98 -17.69
N SER A 12 -5.16 -14.46 -17.61
CA SER A 12 -5.48 -13.11 -17.15
C SER A 12 -6.36 -13.05 -15.89
N ALA A 13 -6.71 -14.20 -15.29
CA ALA A 13 -7.57 -14.26 -14.11
C ALA A 13 -7.00 -15.20 -13.04
N LEU A 14 -6.90 -14.67 -11.83
CA LEU A 14 -6.32 -15.34 -10.67
C LEU A 14 -7.32 -15.28 -9.50
N ILE A 15 -7.64 -16.44 -8.93
CA ILE A 15 -8.37 -16.53 -7.67
C ILE A 15 -7.35 -16.54 -6.53
N ILE A 16 -7.62 -15.72 -5.51
CA ILE A 16 -6.78 -15.60 -4.34
C ILE A 16 -7.66 -15.78 -3.11
N VAL A 17 -7.33 -16.75 -2.26
CA VAL A 17 -8.02 -16.98 -0.99
C VAL A 17 -7.20 -16.34 0.12
N ASN A 18 -7.77 -15.40 0.86
CA ASN A 18 -7.04 -14.74 1.94
C ASN A 18 -6.64 -15.76 3.02
N PRO A 19 -5.33 -15.98 3.28
CA PRO A 19 -4.88 -16.91 4.31
C PRO A 19 -5.15 -16.44 5.75
N HIS A 20 -5.48 -15.16 5.96
CA HIS A 20 -5.58 -14.52 7.28
C HIS A 20 -4.29 -14.63 8.13
N LYS A 21 -3.17 -14.97 7.50
CA LYS A 21 -1.83 -15.06 8.08
C LYS A 21 -0.81 -14.63 7.04
N TYR A 22 0.39 -14.31 7.49
CA TYR A 22 1.52 -14.17 6.58
C TYR A 22 1.82 -15.51 5.90
N VAL A 23 2.08 -15.47 4.59
CA VAL A 23 2.49 -16.64 3.81
C VAL A 23 3.85 -16.39 3.17
N SER A 24 4.75 -17.37 3.26
CA SER A 24 6.09 -17.28 2.70
C SER A 24 6.11 -17.19 1.17
N SER A 25 5.01 -17.55 0.50
CA SER A 25 4.83 -17.36 -0.94
C SER A 25 4.87 -15.88 -1.36
N ASN A 26 4.56 -14.95 -0.45
CA ASN A 26 4.58 -13.51 -0.72
C ASN A 26 5.93 -12.85 -0.40
N ALA A 27 6.94 -13.63 0.00
CA ALA A 27 8.25 -13.11 0.38
C ALA A 27 9.05 -12.57 -0.81
N ASP A 28 10.02 -11.71 -0.51
CA ASP A 28 10.85 -11.03 -1.52
C ASP A 28 11.72 -12.01 -2.31
N SER A 29 12.16 -13.10 -1.67
CA SER A 29 12.86 -14.18 -2.37
C SER A 29 12.01 -14.81 -3.48
N VAL A 30 10.71 -14.98 -3.25
CA VAL A 30 9.78 -15.52 -4.23
C VAL A 30 9.56 -14.51 -5.35
N LEU A 31 9.37 -13.22 -5.02
CA LEU A 31 9.31 -12.15 -6.01
C LEU A 31 10.52 -12.17 -6.96
N HIS A 32 11.73 -12.30 -6.44
CA HIS A 32 12.94 -12.35 -7.26
C HIS A 32 12.98 -13.59 -8.18
N ASN A 33 12.43 -14.72 -7.75
CA ASN A 33 12.30 -15.91 -8.61
C ASN A 33 11.37 -15.63 -9.80
N TYR A 34 10.21 -14.98 -9.59
CA TYR A 34 9.32 -14.59 -10.68
C TYR A 34 9.94 -13.52 -11.59
N ALA A 35 10.74 -12.60 -11.03
CA ALA A 35 11.48 -11.63 -11.83
C ALA A 35 12.59 -12.29 -12.67
N ALA A 36 13.25 -13.33 -12.14
CA ALA A 36 14.21 -14.14 -12.87
C ALA A 36 13.51 -14.94 -14.00
N GLU A 37 12.37 -15.56 -13.72
CA GLU A 37 11.54 -16.21 -14.75
C GLU A 37 11.14 -15.22 -15.84
N TYR A 38 10.73 -14.00 -15.51
CA TYR A 38 10.43 -12.99 -16.53
C TYR A 38 11.63 -12.69 -17.45
N ARG A 39 12.86 -12.68 -16.90
CA ARG A 39 14.10 -12.34 -17.64
C ARG A 39 14.68 -13.53 -18.41
N ASP A 40 14.34 -14.75 -18.01
CA ASP A 40 14.78 -15.97 -18.67
C ASP A 40 14.12 -16.08 -20.07
N THR A 41 14.88 -16.49 -21.07
CA THR A 41 14.42 -16.66 -22.47
C THR A 41 14.64 -18.08 -22.97
N THR A 42 15.03 -19.00 -22.09
CA THR A 42 15.33 -20.39 -22.43
C THR A 42 14.07 -21.14 -22.90
N PRO A 43 14.12 -21.85 -24.03
CA PRO A 43 13.00 -22.65 -24.50
C PRO A 43 12.80 -23.88 -23.61
N GLY A 44 11.54 -24.23 -23.34
CA GLY A 44 11.19 -25.44 -22.58
C GLY A 44 11.31 -25.32 -21.05
N ARG A 45 11.46 -24.10 -20.52
CA ARG A 45 11.47 -23.88 -19.07
C ARG A 45 10.14 -24.29 -18.42
N ILE A 46 10.22 -24.69 -17.16
CA ILE A 46 9.05 -25.02 -16.36
C ILE A 46 8.52 -23.71 -15.74
N PRO A 47 7.28 -23.29 -16.04
CA PRO A 47 6.71 -22.08 -15.45
C PRO A 47 6.54 -22.25 -13.94
N LEU A 48 6.74 -21.17 -13.19
CA LEU A 48 6.41 -21.15 -11.76
C LEU A 48 4.88 -21.27 -11.56
N PRO A 49 4.42 -21.73 -10.39
CA PRO A 49 3.00 -21.86 -10.09
C PRO A 49 2.25 -20.51 -10.23
N PRO A 50 0.90 -20.54 -10.35
CA PRO A 50 0.11 -19.32 -10.42
C PRO A 50 0.37 -18.39 -9.24
N HIS A 51 0.62 -17.11 -9.53
CA HIS A 51 0.89 -16.10 -8.51
C HIS A 51 0.57 -14.69 -9.02
N ILE A 52 0.29 -13.75 -8.10
CA ILE A 52 0.05 -12.34 -8.45
C ILE A 52 1.26 -11.70 -9.14
N PHE A 53 2.47 -12.11 -8.75
CA PHE A 53 3.73 -11.68 -9.38
C PHE A 53 3.79 -12.11 -10.85
N GLN A 54 3.38 -13.34 -11.17
CA GLN A 54 3.32 -13.82 -12.55
C GLN A 54 2.33 -13.01 -13.38
N LEU A 55 1.15 -12.72 -12.84
CA LEU A 55 0.13 -11.92 -13.52
C LEU A 55 0.60 -10.47 -13.78
N ALA A 56 1.25 -9.85 -12.80
CA ALA A 56 1.85 -8.52 -12.93
C ALA A 56 2.98 -8.51 -13.97
N ASN A 57 3.86 -9.52 -13.96
CA ASN A 57 4.95 -9.66 -14.93
C ASN A 57 4.44 -9.87 -16.35
N ASN A 58 3.39 -10.68 -16.53
CA ASN A 58 2.74 -10.87 -17.83
C ASN A 58 2.09 -9.56 -18.33
N SER A 59 1.41 -8.82 -17.45
CA SER A 59 0.84 -7.52 -17.79
C SER A 59 1.94 -6.55 -18.24
N TYR A 60 3.05 -6.48 -17.52
CA TYR A 60 4.20 -5.65 -17.90
C TYR A 60 4.85 -6.09 -19.22
N TYR A 61 4.96 -7.41 -19.46
CA TYR A 61 5.42 -7.95 -20.74
C TYR A 61 4.52 -7.48 -21.90
N HIS A 62 3.20 -7.67 -21.77
CA HIS A 62 2.24 -7.29 -22.80
C HIS A 62 2.27 -5.78 -23.05
N MET A 63 2.27 -4.96 -22.01
CA MET A 63 2.40 -3.50 -22.14
C MET A 63 3.62 -3.10 -22.99
N ARG A 64 4.79 -3.73 -22.74
CA ARG A 64 6.03 -3.42 -23.45
C ARG A 64 6.07 -3.96 -24.87
N TRP A 65 5.36 -5.05 -25.15
CA TRP A 65 5.35 -5.69 -26.46
C TRP A 65 4.31 -5.08 -27.40
N THR A 66 3.10 -4.81 -26.89
CA THR A 66 1.96 -4.32 -27.67
C THR A 66 1.84 -2.80 -27.67
N TRP A 67 2.56 -2.10 -26.79
CA TRP A 67 2.42 -0.65 -26.58
C TRP A 67 1.00 -0.22 -26.17
N GLN A 68 0.26 -1.12 -25.53
CA GLN A 68 -1.08 -0.86 -25.02
C GLN A 68 -1.08 -0.86 -23.49
N ASP A 69 -1.80 0.10 -22.92
CA ASP A 69 -1.99 0.21 -21.47
C ASP A 69 -2.69 -1.04 -20.91
N GLN A 70 -2.28 -1.44 -19.71
CA GLN A 70 -2.80 -2.62 -19.02
C GLN A 70 -3.53 -2.21 -17.75
N THR A 71 -4.53 -2.99 -17.35
CA THR A 71 -5.31 -2.73 -16.12
C THR A 71 -5.42 -4.02 -15.32
N MET A 72 -5.14 -3.92 -14.02
CA MET A 72 -5.39 -5.00 -13.06
C MET A 72 -6.54 -4.59 -12.15
N LEU A 73 -7.60 -5.39 -12.14
CA LEU A 73 -8.79 -5.17 -11.30
C LEU A 73 -8.78 -6.11 -10.10
N PHE A 74 -8.80 -5.54 -8.90
CA PHE A 74 -8.90 -6.29 -7.65
C PHE A 74 -10.34 -6.26 -7.13
N SER A 75 -11.04 -7.38 -7.25
CA SER A 75 -12.44 -7.50 -6.82
C SER A 75 -12.60 -8.50 -5.68
N GLY A 76 -13.57 -8.24 -4.79
CA GLY A 76 -13.89 -9.11 -3.67
C GLY A 76 -14.48 -8.34 -2.49
N GLU A 77 -15.02 -9.07 -1.51
CA GLU A 77 -15.60 -8.50 -0.30
C GLU A 77 -14.56 -7.82 0.61
N THR A 78 -15.03 -7.09 1.62
CA THR A 78 -14.17 -6.59 2.69
C THR A 78 -13.38 -7.75 3.32
N VAL A 79 -12.10 -7.54 3.61
CA VAL A 79 -11.15 -8.59 4.09
C VAL A 79 -10.77 -9.65 3.05
N SER A 80 -11.14 -9.54 1.77
CA SER A 80 -10.67 -10.52 0.76
C SER A 80 -9.18 -10.40 0.37
N GLY A 81 -8.45 -9.41 0.89
CA GLY A 81 -7.02 -9.21 0.61
C GLY A 81 -6.72 -8.34 -0.62
N LYS A 82 -7.68 -7.54 -1.12
CA LYS A 82 -7.50 -6.67 -2.30
C LYS A 82 -6.29 -5.75 -2.18
N SER A 83 -6.18 -4.98 -1.10
CA SER A 83 -5.11 -4.00 -0.90
C SER A 83 -3.73 -4.66 -0.85
N GLU A 84 -3.61 -5.76 -0.11
CA GLU A 84 -2.36 -6.54 -0.03
C GLU A 84 -1.93 -7.08 -1.40
N ASN A 85 -2.84 -7.65 -2.17
CA ASN A 85 -2.52 -8.16 -3.52
C ASN A 85 -2.19 -7.04 -4.50
N CYS A 86 -2.82 -5.87 -4.36
CA CYS A 86 -2.46 -4.67 -5.13
C CYS A 86 -1.02 -4.23 -4.81
N HIS A 87 -0.64 -4.19 -3.52
CA HIS A 87 0.74 -3.89 -3.11
C HIS A 87 1.75 -4.88 -3.68
N LEU A 88 1.44 -6.19 -3.66
CA LEU A 88 2.29 -7.22 -4.23
C LEU A 88 2.44 -7.07 -5.76
N ALA A 89 1.36 -6.75 -6.47
CA ALA A 89 1.41 -6.49 -7.90
C ALA A 89 2.28 -5.26 -8.22
N ILE A 90 2.08 -4.15 -7.50
CA ILE A 90 2.92 -2.94 -7.62
C ILE A 90 4.38 -3.29 -7.35
N LYS A 91 4.68 -4.03 -6.28
CA LYS A 91 6.04 -4.45 -5.95
C LYS A 91 6.72 -5.23 -7.09
N SER A 92 5.96 -6.12 -7.76
CA SER A 92 6.43 -6.84 -8.95
C SER A 92 6.77 -5.91 -10.12
N LEU A 93 5.89 -4.95 -10.41
CA LEU A 93 6.11 -3.96 -11.47
C LEU A 93 7.32 -3.06 -11.18
N LEU A 94 7.54 -2.70 -9.91
CA LEU A 94 8.72 -1.94 -9.49
C LEU A 94 10.00 -2.76 -9.69
N GLU A 95 10.03 -4.02 -9.27
CA GLU A 95 11.19 -4.92 -9.46
C GLU A 95 11.60 -5.06 -10.95
N LEU A 96 10.64 -5.06 -11.88
CA LEU A 96 10.91 -5.15 -13.32
C LEU A 96 11.25 -3.82 -14.01
N SER A 97 10.86 -2.68 -13.42
CA SER A 97 10.97 -1.35 -14.04
C SER A 97 12.14 -0.51 -13.52
N VAL A 98 12.81 -0.95 -12.45
CA VAL A 98 13.96 -0.26 -11.87
C VAL A 98 15.24 -0.56 -12.66
N SER A 99 16.01 0.50 -12.96
CA SER A 99 17.37 0.36 -13.49
C SER A 99 18.36 0.02 -12.38
N ASN A 100 19.54 -0.51 -12.73
CA ASN A 100 20.65 -0.74 -11.78
C ASN A 100 20.79 0.40 -10.74
N PRO A 101 21.09 0.07 -9.47
CA PRO A 101 21.19 1.02 -8.37
C PRO A 101 22.01 2.27 -8.76
N GLY A 102 21.48 3.48 -8.46
CA GLY A 102 22.18 4.76 -8.68
C GLY A 102 21.67 5.64 -9.84
N LYS A 103 20.66 5.20 -10.61
CA LYS A 103 20.02 6.03 -11.67
C LYS A 103 18.73 6.70 -11.18
N LYS A 104 18.36 7.87 -11.73
CA LYS A 104 17.20 8.68 -11.29
C LYS A 104 15.88 7.90 -11.07
N GLY A 105 15.59 6.87 -11.88
CA GLY A 105 14.39 6.04 -11.74
C GLY A 105 14.35 5.16 -10.47
N SER A 106 15.50 4.87 -9.84
CA SER A 106 15.53 4.09 -8.60
C SER A 106 14.93 4.85 -7.42
N LYS A 107 15.01 6.18 -7.41
CA LYS A 107 14.46 7.01 -6.32
C LYS A 107 12.93 6.98 -6.31
N LEU A 108 12.28 7.16 -7.47
CA LEU A 108 10.83 7.12 -7.57
C LEU A 108 10.27 5.76 -7.12
N ALA A 109 10.88 4.67 -7.59
CA ALA A 109 10.46 3.32 -7.22
C ALA A 109 10.55 3.06 -5.70
N SER A 110 11.57 3.61 -5.02
CA SER A 110 11.69 3.50 -3.57
C SER A 110 10.65 4.30 -2.78
N GLN A 111 10.05 5.33 -3.39
CA GLN A 111 9.06 6.20 -2.74
C GLN A 111 7.63 5.68 -2.85
N VAL A 112 7.33 4.81 -3.82
CA VAL A 112 5.96 4.32 -4.08
C VAL A 112 5.35 3.66 -2.84
N PRO A 113 6.03 2.72 -2.16
CA PRO A 113 5.44 2.07 -0.98
C PRO A 113 5.16 3.08 0.13
N THR A 114 6.00 4.12 0.26
CA THR A 114 5.80 5.19 1.24
C THR A 114 4.59 6.04 0.91
N VAL A 115 4.37 6.40 -0.36
CA VAL A 115 3.20 7.17 -0.79
C VAL A 115 1.91 6.38 -0.57
N GLU A 116 1.90 5.10 -0.98
CA GLU A 116 0.76 4.21 -0.76
C GLU A 116 0.42 4.09 0.74
N PHE A 117 1.44 3.92 1.58
CA PHE A 117 1.27 3.89 3.04
C PHE A 117 0.63 5.19 3.57
N VAL A 118 1.12 6.35 3.14
CA VAL A 118 0.56 7.65 3.57
C VAL A 118 -0.91 7.76 3.19
N ILE A 119 -1.27 7.48 1.94
CA ILE A 119 -2.66 7.53 1.47
C ILE A 119 -3.55 6.61 2.30
N GLU A 120 -3.08 5.40 2.58
CA GLU A 120 -3.80 4.46 3.44
C GLU A 120 -3.97 4.95 4.87
N MET A 121 -3.04 5.71 5.43
CA MET A 121 -3.22 6.27 6.78
C MET A 121 -4.35 7.30 6.82
N PHE A 122 -4.55 8.05 5.73
CA PHE A 122 -5.64 9.02 5.61
C PHE A 122 -6.98 8.37 5.26
N GLY A 123 -6.99 7.25 4.55
CA GLY A 123 -8.21 6.62 4.02
C GLY A 123 -8.65 5.32 4.71
N ASN A 124 -7.79 4.69 5.53
CA ASN A 124 -8.12 3.46 6.24
C ASN A 124 -8.53 3.73 7.69
N ALA A 125 -9.41 2.87 8.19
CA ALA A 125 -9.87 2.89 9.57
C ALA A 125 -10.07 1.47 10.10
N ARG A 126 -10.03 1.32 11.43
CA ARG A 126 -10.43 0.07 12.07
C ARG A 126 -11.96 -0.02 12.14
N THR A 127 -12.49 -1.09 11.57
CA THR A 127 -13.90 -1.50 11.64
C THR A 127 -14.06 -2.69 12.59
N LEU A 128 -15.29 -3.18 12.77
CA LEU A 128 -15.55 -4.38 13.58
C LEU A 128 -14.87 -5.64 13.02
N PHE A 129 -14.76 -5.76 11.70
CA PHE A 129 -14.30 -6.97 11.02
C PHE A 129 -12.92 -6.84 10.38
N ASN A 130 -12.45 -5.61 10.13
CA ASN A 130 -11.17 -5.34 9.50
C ASN A 130 -10.43 -4.23 10.26
N PRO A 131 -9.26 -4.51 10.85
CA PRO A 131 -8.48 -3.52 11.58
C PRO A 131 -7.86 -2.43 10.70
N ASN A 132 -7.76 -2.67 9.38
CA ASN A 132 -7.18 -1.74 8.40
C ASN A 132 -8.09 -1.68 7.15
N ALA A 133 -9.35 -1.29 7.33
CA ALA A 133 -10.33 -1.26 6.26
C ALA A 133 -10.19 0.02 5.43
N SER A 134 -10.00 -0.12 4.11
CA SER A 134 -10.09 1.03 3.19
C SER A 134 -11.52 1.56 3.16
N ARG A 135 -11.67 2.86 3.47
CA ARG A 135 -12.95 3.59 3.44
C ARG A 135 -12.99 4.60 2.29
N PHE A 136 -12.27 4.27 1.24
CA PHE A 136 -12.20 4.96 -0.04
C PHE A 136 -11.84 3.92 -1.11
N GLY A 137 -12.17 4.22 -2.35
CA GLY A 137 -11.64 3.51 -3.50
C GLY A 137 -10.42 4.22 -4.06
N LYS A 138 -9.51 3.44 -4.64
CA LYS A 138 -8.21 3.90 -5.12
C LYS A 138 -7.96 3.40 -6.54
N TYR A 139 -7.49 4.28 -7.41
CA TYR A 139 -6.95 3.95 -8.73
C TYR A 139 -5.52 4.46 -8.80
N THR A 140 -4.55 3.54 -8.93
CA THR A 140 -3.13 3.87 -9.04
C THR A 140 -2.66 3.56 -10.46
N GLU A 141 -2.17 4.57 -11.16
CA GLU A 141 -1.61 4.50 -12.50
C GLU A 141 -0.08 4.59 -12.40
N LEU A 142 0.61 3.54 -12.83
CA LEU A 142 2.06 3.52 -12.98
C LEU A 142 2.41 3.78 -14.45
N GLN A 143 3.16 4.84 -14.71
CA GLN A 143 3.56 5.20 -16.07
C GLN A 143 5.03 4.84 -16.31
N PHE A 144 5.28 4.26 -17.48
CA PHE A 144 6.58 3.76 -17.87
C PHE A 144 7.09 4.46 -19.14
N THR A 145 8.41 4.62 -19.25
CA THR A 145 9.06 5.08 -20.48
C THR A 145 8.97 4.02 -21.56
N ASP A 146 9.29 4.40 -22.80
CA ASP A 146 9.57 3.49 -23.92
C ASP A 146 10.49 2.30 -23.57
N ARG A 147 11.47 2.52 -22.69
CA ARG A 147 12.39 1.49 -22.19
C ARG A 147 11.84 0.66 -21.01
N GLY A 148 10.57 0.79 -20.66
CA GLY A 148 9.92 0.12 -19.53
C GLY A 148 10.27 0.70 -18.14
N ARG A 149 10.92 1.85 -18.06
CA ARG A 149 11.34 2.41 -16.76
C ARG A 149 10.21 3.21 -16.13
N LEU A 150 9.96 3.02 -14.84
CA LEU A 150 8.99 3.83 -14.11
C LEU A 150 9.39 5.31 -14.16
N CYS A 151 8.47 6.17 -14.61
CA CYS A 151 8.72 7.61 -14.74
C CYS A 151 7.72 8.48 -14.00
N ARG A 152 6.47 8.03 -13.82
CA ARG A 152 5.44 8.77 -13.09
C ARG A 152 4.48 7.80 -12.41
N ILE A 153 3.87 8.29 -11.34
CA ILE A 153 2.76 7.65 -10.64
C ILE A 153 1.66 8.69 -10.50
N LYS A 154 0.42 8.26 -10.70
CA LYS A 154 -0.77 9.06 -10.47
C LYS A 154 -1.75 8.22 -9.66
N THR A 155 -2.26 8.79 -8.58
CA THR A 155 -3.28 8.15 -7.76
C THR A 155 -4.54 9.01 -7.81
N LEU A 156 -5.68 8.36 -8.01
CA LEU A 156 -7.01 8.95 -7.97
C LEU A 156 -7.81 8.23 -6.90
N ASP A 157 -8.22 9.00 -5.89
CA ASP A 157 -9.05 8.50 -4.79
C ASP A 157 -10.51 8.87 -5.05
N TYR A 158 -11.42 7.96 -4.71
CA TYR A 158 -12.85 8.13 -4.93
C TYR A 158 -13.67 7.60 -3.76
N TYR A 159 -14.82 8.21 -3.51
CA TYR A 159 -15.78 7.82 -2.45
C TYR A 159 -15.16 7.65 -1.05
N LEU A 160 -14.32 8.60 -0.63
CA LEU A 160 -13.89 8.68 0.77
C LEU A 160 -15.11 8.83 1.68
N GLU A 161 -15.19 8.03 2.74
CA GLU A 161 -16.24 8.08 3.75
C GLU A 161 -16.06 9.32 4.66
N GLN A 162 -16.27 10.51 4.11
CA GLN A 162 -16.05 11.79 4.79
C GLN A 162 -16.82 11.93 6.11
N ASN A 163 -18.03 11.36 6.19
CA ASN A 163 -18.85 11.39 7.40
C ASN A 163 -18.20 10.71 8.61
N ARG A 164 -17.26 9.78 8.40
CA ARG A 164 -16.51 9.13 9.50
C ARG A 164 -15.73 10.13 10.35
N VAL A 165 -15.32 11.25 9.77
CA VAL A 165 -14.57 12.30 10.48
C VAL A 165 -15.40 12.86 11.64
N VAL A 166 -16.71 13.06 11.42
CA VAL A 166 -17.62 13.67 12.39
C VAL A 166 -18.43 12.65 13.20
N ALA A 167 -18.69 11.48 12.62
CA ALA A 167 -19.52 10.44 13.22
C ALA A 167 -18.88 9.06 13.03
N VAL A 168 -18.19 8.59 14.06
CA VAL A 168 -17.58 7.25 14.06
C VAL A 168 -18.65 6.21 14.42
N PRO A 169 -18.84 5.15 13.61
CA PRO A 169 -19.75 4.07 13.95
C PRO A 169 -19.40 3.40 15.29
N SER A 170 -20.42 2.91 15.99
CA SER A 170 -20.25 2.25 17.28
C SER A 170 -19.29 1.05 17.17
N GLY A 171 -18.30 0.99 18.06
CA GLY A 171 -17.27 -0.07 18.08
C GLY A 171 -16.16 0.08 17.03
N GLU A 172 -16.18 1.15 16.23
CA GLU A 172 -15.14 1.43 15.22
C GLU A 172 -14.22 2.59 15.64
N ARG A 173 -13.23 2.86 14.79
CA ARG A 173 -12.28 3.96 14.92
C ARG A 173 -12.45 4.96 13.77
N ASN A 174 -11.95 6.17 13.99
CA ASN A 174 -11.77 7.16 12.93
C ASN A 174 -10.57 6.74 12.04
N PHE A 175 -10.22 7.56 11.04
CA PHE A 175 -9.06 7.32 10.18
C PHE A 175 -7.76 7.24 10.98
N HIS A 176 -6.86 6.35 10.55
CA HIS A 176 -5.61 6.08 11.26
C HIS A 176 -4.75 7.32 11.48
N ILE A 177 -4.74 8.26 10.53
CA ILE A 177 -3.95 9.48 10.58
C ILE A 177 -4.16 10.28 11.88
N PHE A 178 -5.38 10.35 12.42
CA PHE A 178 -5.65 11.08 13.65
C PHE A 178 -4.93 10.47 14.86
N TYR A 179 -4.80 9.14 14.90
CA TYR A 179 -4.10 8.43 15.97
C TYR A 179 -2.59 8.56 15.80
N TYR A 180 -2.08 8.46 14.57
CA TYR A 180 -0.67 8.67 14.28
C TYR A 180 -0.22 10.08 14.61
N LEU A 181 -1.06 11.09 14.34
CA LEU A 181 -0.78 12.48 14.70
C LEU A 181 -0.63 12.63 16.22
N VAL A 182 -1.62 12.17 17.00
CA VAL A 182 -1.59 12.32 18.47
C VAL A 182 -0.44 11.52 19.10
N ALA A 183 -0.20 10.31 18.61
CA ALA A 183 0.87 9.46 19.14
C ALA A 183 2.27 9.95 18.73
N GLY A 184 2.43 10.48 17.52
CA GLY A 184 3.71 10.86 16.93
C GLY A 184 4.13 12.32 17.14
N ALA A 185 3.22 13.21 17.55
CA ALA A 185 3.53 14.62 17.74
C ALA A 185 4.54 14.86 18.88
N SER A 186 5.56 15.68 18.61
CA SER A 186 6.53 16.15 19.59
C SER A 186 5.88 17.01 20.68
N PRO A 187 6.52 17.23 21.84
CA PRO A 187 5.99 18.14 22.85
C PRO A 187 5.71 19.56 22.30
N GLU A 188 6.58 20.08 21.43
CA GLU A 188 6.38 21.37 20.78
C GLU A 188 5.17 21.35 19.83
N GLU A 189 5.03 20.31 19.01
CA GLU A 189 3.91 20.15 18.09
C GLU A 189 2.59 19.99 18.85
N ARG A 190 2.58 19.25 19.96
CA ARG A 190 1.38 19.09 20.81
C ARG A 190 0.93 20.41 21.41
N GLN A 191 1.88 21.22 21.89
CA GLN A 191 1.56 22.55 22.42
C GLN A 191 1.02 23.46 21.31
N HIS A 192 1.64 23.45 20.14
CA HIS A 192 1.25 24.28 19.00
C HIS A 192 -0.10 23.89 18.40
N LEU A 193 -0.37 22.60 18.30
CA LEU A 193 -1.61 22.04 17.74
C LEU A 193 -2.70 21.81 18.80
N HIS A 194 -2.45 22.19 20.06
CA HIS A 194 -3.34 22.02 21.20
C HIS A 194 -3.84 20.57 21.38
N LEU A 195 -2.96 19.59 21.18
CA LEU A 195 -3.28 18.17 21.32
C LEU A 195 -3.29 17.77 22.80
N GLN A 196 -4.40 17.21 23.27
CA GLN A 196 -4.51 16.73 24.65
C GLN A 196 -3.88 15.34 24.80
N GLU A 197 -3.15 15.16 25.91
CA GLU A 197 -2.66 13.84 26.30
C GLU A 197 -3.79 13.04 26.97
N LYS A 198 -3.79 11.72 26.78
CA LYS A 198 -4.90 10.85 27.19
C LYS A 198 -5.07 10.85 28.72
N GLY A 199 -6.01 11.66 29.22
CA GLY A 199 -6.56 11.54 30.58
C GLY A 199 -7.41 10.27 30.68
N ASN A 200 -7.27 9.53 31.77
CA ASN A 200 -7.80 8.17 31.96
C ASN A 200 -9.31 8.14 32.27
N THR A 201 -10.15 8.86 31.53
CA THR A 201 -11.60 8.93 31.81
C THR A 201 -12.45 8.75 30.56
N ASP A 202 -13.24 7.68 30.57
CA ASP A 202 -14.42 7.49 29.73
C ASP A 202 -15.38 8.68 29.88
N THR A 203 -15.70 9.38 28.79
CA THR A 203 -17.09 9.69 28.35
C THR A 203 -17.12 10.66 27.16
N SER A 204 -17.89 10.25 26.15
CA SER A 204 -18.64 11.05 25.17
C SER A 204 -18.68 12.58 25.36
N ALA A 205 -17.89 13.32 24.57
CA ALA A 205 -18.28 14.57 23.91
C ALA A 205 -17.16 15.07 22.97
N SER A 206 -17.56 15.48 21.75
CA SER A 206 -16.85 16.35 20.79
C SER A 206 -15.49 15.89 20.22
N ALA A 207 -15.51 15.70 18.90
CA ALA A 207 -14.42 15.82 17.93
C ALA A 207 -12.98 15.93 18.46
N ILE A 208 -12.12 15.01 18.01
CA ILE A 208 -10.69 14.91 18.32
C ILE A 208 -10.42 14.36 19.73
N LEU A 209 -10.82 13.11 19.97
CA LEU A 209 -10.11 12.25 20.91
C LEU A 209 -10.47 10.82 20.56
N VAL A 210 -9.51 10.09 20.00
CA VAL A 210 -9.72 8.66 19.78
C VAL A 210 -8.53 7.85 20.27
N PRO A 211 -8.76 6.82 21.10
CA PRO A 211 -7.71 6.15 21.86
C PRO A 211 -6.76 5.35 20.99
N ALA A 212 -5.46 5.59 21.18
CA ALA A 212 -4.44 4.60 20.93
C ALA A 212 -4.64 3.43 21.91
N GLN A 213 -5.04 2.29 21.37
CA GLN A 213 -4.75 0.98 21.94
C GLN A 213 -3.96 0.22 20.88
N THR A 214 -2.72 -0.05 21.26
CA THR A 214 -1.74 -1.03 20.76
C THR A 214 -1.78 -1.26 19.26
N VAL A 215 -1.03 -0.44 18.52
CA VAL A 215 -0.45 -0.87 17.24
C VAL A 215 0.68 -1.82 17.63
N SER A 216 0.51 -3.12 17.41
CA SER A 216 1.65 -4.05 17.52
C SER A 216 2.67 -3.67 16.45
N GLU A 217 3.95 -3.83 16.77
CA GLU A 217 5.11 -3.56 15.90
C GLU A 217 5.14 -4.38 14.58
N THR A 218 4.07 -5.09 14.26
CA THR A 218 3.97 -6.02 13.12
C THR A 218 3.58 -5.34 11.80
N MET A 219 3.24 -4.04 11.80
CA MET A 219 2.76 -3.31 10.62
C MET A 219 3.70 -2.24 10.08
N MET A 220 4.87 -2.05 10.70
CA MET A 220 5.93 -1.22 10.10
C MET A 220 6.68 -2.07 9.07
N PRO A 221 6.84 -1.64 7.82
CA PRO A 221 7.83 -2.22 6.92
C PRO A 221 9.19 -2.14 7.62
N THR A 222 9.94 -3.24 7.64
CA THR A 222 11.25 -3.43 8.29
C THR A 222 12.37 -2.47 7.82
N GLY A 223 12.05 -1.42 7.05
CA GLY A 223 12.98 -0.41 6.55
C GLY A 223 12.87 0.98 7.20
N LEU A 224 11.94 1.23 8.13
CA LEU A 224 11.77 2.54 8.78
C LEU A 224 12.47 2.69 10.15
N SER A 225 13.20 1.68 10.62
CA SER A 225 13.87 1.74 11.94
C SER A 225 15.10 2.66 11.99
N ASN A 226 15.52 3.26 10.87
CA ASN A 226 16.61 4.23 10.86
C ASN A 226 16.06 5.65 10.74
N SER A 227 15.83 6.28 11.88
CA SER A 227 15.66 7.73 12.03
C SER A 227 16.95 8.45 11.62
N LYS A 228 17.17 8.64 10.32
CA LYS A 228 18.08 9.65 9.78
C LYS A 228 17.69 9.93 8.32
N SER A 229 17.29 11.17 8.07
CA SER A 229 17.05 11.81 6.76
C SER A 229 15.70 11.55 6.05
N LEU A 230 14.58 11.94 6.66
CA LEU A 230 13.53 12.58 5.86
C LEU A 230 13.98 14.03 5.59
N SER A 231 14.47 14.31 4.40
CA SER A 231 14.56 15.69 3.91
C SER A 231 13.14 16.25 3.85
N LYS A 232 12.86 17.31 4.63
CA LYS A 232 11.57 18.01 4.65
C LYS A 232 11.11 18.30 3.20
N PRO A 233 9.90 17.89 2.78
CA PRO A 233 9.31 18.46 1.59
C PRO A 233 9.11 19.96 1.83
N SER A 234 9.58 20.79 0.90
CA SER A 234 9.41 22.24 0.95
C SER A 234 7.95 22.56 0.62
N VAL A 235 7.08 22.54 1.63
CA VAL A 235 5.75 23.14 1.55
C VAL A 235 5.95 24.64 1.76
N SER A 236 5.48 25.44 0.80
CA SER A 236 5.62 26.89 0.90
C SER A 236 4.70 27.40 2.02
N PRO A 237 5.09 28.42 2.82
CA PRO A 237 4.23 28.97 3.87
C PRO A 237 2.88 29.49 3.35
N SER A 238 2.79 29.77 2.04
CA SER A 238 1.56 30.17 1.35
C SER A 238 0.55 29.04 1.15
N ASP A 239 0.94 27.78 1.27
CA ASP A 239 0.04 26.63 1.11
C ASP A 239 -0.68 26.24 2.42
N MET A 240 -0.41 26.94 3.54
CA MET A 240 -0.90 26.60 4.88
C MET A 240 -1.90 27.59 5.49
N LEU A 241 -2.46 28.53 4.71
CA LEU A 241 -3.55 29.39 5.19
C LEU A 241 -4.67 29.43 4.13
N PRO A 242 -5.94 29.53 4.56
CA PRO A 242 -7.09 29.54 3.66
C PRO A 242 -7.11 30.74 2.71
#